data_AF-A0AAV4I020-F1
#
_entry.id   AF-A0AAV4I020-F1
#
_cell.length_a   1.000
_cell.length_b   1.000
_cell.length_c   1.000
_cell.angle_alpha   90.00
_cell.angle_beta   90.00
_cell.angle_gamma   90.00
#
_symmetry.space_group_name_H-M   'P 1'
#
loop_
_entity.id
_entity.type
_entity.pdbx_description
1 polymer ?
#
loop_
_entity_poly.entity_id
_entity_poly.type
_entity_poly.pdbx_seq_one_letter_code
_entity_poly.pdbx_strand_id
1 'polypeptide(L)'
;MDIGNVLLLHDNARTHTSIRTKEKIASFGWTALPNPSYLPGLAPSDYYRFGPMKQGVRGKRHENDEEVTGALNYLVRTVSELETNIVSVERIKEYSETPTEAAWENPYNRPGLTWPDQGEIEFRDYQTRYRPGLELVLKGVTCYINSGEKVGIVGRTGAGKSSLTVALFRLIEAASGSILIDGIPIANLGLHDLRSRLTILPQDPVIFSGTLRMNLDPFNEFTDEEIWRALEHAHLKDFVVGLPGTINYECGEGGQNLSVGQRQLLCLARTLVRHTRVLVLDEATAAVDLETDELIQRTIRTQFSGCTVLAIAHRLNTILDYDKILVMDKGRVAEFGSPEELLAHTGSIFYSMAKDAGLV
;
A
#
# COMPACT_ATOMS: atom_id res chain seq x y z
N MET A 1 11.97 -39.04 6.61
CA MET A 1 11.69 -39.51 5.24
C MET A 1 10.57 -38.65 4.70
N ASP A 2 10.69 -37.92 3.61
CA ASP A 2 11.81 -37.32 2.90
C ASP A 2 11.11 -36.29 2.00
N ILE A 3 11.47 -35.02 2.10
CA ILE A 3 10.82 -33.94 1.36
C ILE A 3 11.50 -33.90 0.00
N GLY A 4 11.00 -34.68 -0.94
CA GLY A 4 11.54 -34.78 -2.28
C GLY A 4 10.52 -35.36 -3.24
N ASN A 5 9.52 -34.57 -3.62
CA ASN A 5 8.74 -34.74 -4.86
C ASN A 5 7.70 -33.63 -5.03
N VAL A 6 8.14 -32.39 -5.29
CA VAL A 6 7.34 -31.37 -6.01
C VAL A 6 8.29 -30.52 -6.84
N LEU A 7 8.89 -31.12 -7.88
CA LEU A 7 9.64 -30.38 -8.91
C LEU A 7 9.81 -31.27 -10.15
N LEU A 8 8.68 -31.70 -10.71
CA LEU A 8 8.63 -32.25 -12.07
C LEU A 8 7.39 -31.62 -12.70
N LEU A 9 7.56 -30.44 -13.33
CA LEU A 9 6.70 -29.94 -14.42
C LEU A 9 7.15 -28.58 -14.99
N HIS A 10 8.43 -28.19 -14.90
CA HIS A 10 8.88 -26.93 -15.51
C HIS A 10 10.27 -26.97 -16.15
N ASP A 11 10.64 -28.10 -16.76
CA ASP A 11 11.94 -28.27 -17.41
C ASP A 11 11.85 -28.63 -18.90
N ASN A 12 11.05 -27.85 -19.64
CA ASN A 12 10.94 -28.01 -21.10
C ASN A 12 11.27 -26.73 -21.90
N ALA A 13 11.91 -25.73 -21.28
CA ALA A 13 12.30 -24.48 -21.95
C ALA A 13 13.82 -24.21 -21.97
N ARG A 14 14.65 -25.04 -21.31
CA ARG A 14 16.11 -24.84 -21.25
C ARG A 14 16.92 -25.57 -22.34
N THR A 15 16.27 -26.37 -23.17
CA THR A 15 16.94 -27.15 -24.24
C THR A 15 17.10 -26.39 -25.56
N HIS A 16 16.38 -25.29 -25.80
CA HIS A 16 16.43 -24.59 -27.09
C HIS A 16 17.55 -23.53 -27.22
N THR A 17 18.11 -23.04 -26.11
CA THR A 17 19.18 -22.02 -26.13
C THR A 17 20.59 -22.61 -26.09
N SER A 18 20.76 -23.86 -25.65
CA SER A 18 22.07 -24.55 -25.60
C SER A 18 22.49 -25.16 -26.96
N ILE A 19 21.54 -25.43 -27.85
CA ILE A 19 21.80 -26.08 -29.14
C ILE A 19 22.36 -25.08 -30.19
N ARG A 20 21.94 -23.81 -30.15
CA ARG A 20 22.42 -22.78 -31.11
C ARG A 20 23.88 -22.34 -30.91
N THR A 21 24.48 -22.63 -29.75
CA THR A 21 25.87 -22.26 -29.45
C THR A 21 26.87 -23.34 -29.87
N LYS A 22 26.42 -24.61 -29.99
CA LYS A 22 27.28 -25.72 -30.46
C LYS A 22 27.46 -25.77 -31.97
N GLU A 23 26.51 -25.26 -32.76
CA GLU A 23 26.61 -25.25 -34.23
C GLU A 23 27.54 -24.15 -34.79
N LYS A 24 27.91 -23.13 -34.01
CA LYS A 24 28.80 -22.04 -34.46
C LYS A 24 30.31 -22.29 -34.25
N ILE A 25 30.70 -23.41 -33.66
CA ILE A 25 32.13 -23.76 -33.43
C ILE A 25 32.66 -24.72 -34.51
N ALA A 26 31.79 -25.24 -35.40
CA ALA A 26 32.18 -26.15 -36.49
C ALA A 26 32.70 -25.44 -37.76
N SER A 27 32.88 -24.11 -37.76
CA SER A 27 33.28 -23.34 -38.95
C SER A 27 34.74 -22.88 -38.97
N PHE A 28 35.59 -23.35 -38.05
CA PHE A 28 37.05 -23.14 -38.16
C PHE A 28 37.68 -24.36 -38.83
N GLY A 29 38.16 -24.16 -40.06
CA GLY A 29 38.62 -25.19 -40.99
C GLY A 29 39.71 -26.10 -40.44
N TRP A 30 39.28 -27.26 -39.92
CA TRP A 30 40.11 -28.45 -39.82
C TRP A 30 39.90 -29.26 -41.11
N THR A 31 40.72 -28.99 -42.13
CA THR A 31 40.89 -29.94 -43.24
C THR A 31 41.52 -31.21 -42.67
N ALA A 32 40.73 -32.28 -42.60
CA ALA A 32 41.25 -33.63 -42.46
C ALA A 32 42.25 -33.86 -43.61
N LEU A 33 43.53 -34.01 -43.27
CA LEU A 33 44.54 -34.36 -44.26
C LEU A 33 44.19 -35.73 -44.86
N PRO A 34 44.42 -35.94 -46.17
CA PRO A 34 44.09 -37.20 -46.81
C PRO A 34 44.88 -38.36 -46.20
N ASN A 35 44.19 -39.48 -46.07
CA ASN A 35 44.69 -40.81 -45.78
C ASN A 35 46.10 -41.04 -46.36
N PRO A 36 47.14 -41.35 -45.55
CA PRO A 36 48.47 -41.57 -46.07
C PRO A 36 48.47 -42.84 -46.92
N SER A 37 48.52 -42.65 -48.23
CA SER A 37 48.82 -43.72 -49.17
C SER A 37 50.21 -44.26 -48.80
N TYR A 38 50.25 -45.56 -48.50
CA TYR A 38 51.43 -46.33 -48.10
C TYR A 38 52.68 -45.95 -48.91
N LEU A 39 53.66 -45.33 -48.25
CA LEU A 39 55.07 -45.42 -48.63
C LEU A 39 55.71 -46.48 -47.72
N PRO A 40 56.18 -47.62 -48.24
CA PRO A 40 56.74 -48.68 -47.42
C PRO A 40 58.12 -48.25 -46.90
N GLY A 41 58.29 -48.19 -45.57
CA GLY A 41 59.63 -48.13 -44.95
C GLY A 41 59.86 -47.15 -43.79
N LEU A 42 58.86 -46.42 -43.28
CA LEU A 42 59.04 -45.48 -42.17
C LEU A 42 58.20 -45.86 -40.94
N ALA A 43 58.83 -45.88 -39.76
CA ALA A 43 58.17 -46.19 -38.50
C ALA A 43 57.28 -45.01 -38.04
N PRO A 44 56.15 -45.24 -37.34
CA PRO A 44 55.23 -44.18 -36.91
C PRO A 44 55.86 -43.10 -36.01
N SER A 45 57.01 -43.38 -35.38
CA SER A 45 57.77 -42.44 -34.54
C SER A 45 58.40 -41.27 -35.30
N ASP A 46 58.50 -41.36 -36.63
CA ASP A 46 59.19 -40.35 -37.45
C ASP A 46 58.28 -39.23 -37.95
N TYR A 47 56.96 -39.35 -37.79
CA TYR A 47 55.99 -38.35 -38.25
C TYR A 47 55.81 -37.15 -37.31
N TYR A 48 56.32 -37.21 -36.07
CA TYR A 48 56.27 -36.09 -35.12
C TYR A 48 57.57 -35.92 -34.34
N ARG A 49 58.64 -35.49 -35.01
CA ARG A 49 59.77 -34.83 -34.32
C ARG A 49 59.56 -33.32 -34.34
N PHE A 50 59.11 -32.75 -33.22
CA PHE A 50 59.27 -31.32 -32.98
C PHE A 50 60.77 -30.99 -32.92
N GLY A 51 61.27 -30.18 -33.86
CA GLY A 51 62.65 -29.67 -33.81
C GLY A 51 62.91 -28.87 -32.54
N PRO A 52 64.16 -28.78 -32.05
CA PRO A 52 64.47 -28.13 -30.78
C PRO A 52 64.12 -26.64 -30.83
N MET A 53 63.07 -26.23 -30.11
CA MET A 53 62.73 -24.81 -29.96
C MET A 53 63.83 -24.06 -29.20
N LYS A 54 64.20 -22.86 -29.67
CA LYS A 54 65.08 -21.93 -28.94
C LYS A 54 64.53 -21.69 -27.54
N GLN A 55 65.37 -21.75 -26.50
CA GLN A 55 64.93 -21.63 -25.09
C GLN A 55 64.04 -20.40 -24.83
N GLY A 56 64.34 -19.25 -25.45
CA GLY A 56 63.52 -18.03 -25.30
C GLY A 56 62.12 -18.10 -25.90
N VAL A 57 61.87 -18.95 -26.91
CA VAL A 57 60.52 -19.18 -27.47
C VAL A 57 59.72 -20.13 -26.59
N ARG A 58 60.41 -21.08 -25.93
CA ARG A 58 59.81 -21.99 -24.95
C ARG A 58 59.35 -21.26 -23.69
N GLY A 59 60.18 -20.35 -23.16
CA GLY A 59 59.84 -19.50 -22.02
C GLY A 59 58.61 -18.63 -22.29
N LYS A 60 58.60 -17.89 -23.41
CA LYS A 60 57.43 -17.08 -23.82
C LYS A 60 56.16 -17.89 -24.02
N ARG A 61 56.27 -19.16 -24.43
CA ARG A 61 55.10 -20.04 -24.59
C ARG A 61 54.53 -20.45 -23.24
N HIS A 62 55.37 -20.83 -22.27
CA HIS A 62 54.92 -21.15 -20.91
C HIS A 62 54.31 -19.93 -20.20
N GLU A 63 54.92 -18.76 -20.36
CA GLU A 63 54.40 -17.48 -19.84
C GLU A 63 53.01 -17.18 -20.44
N ASN A 64 52.86 -17.29 -21.76
CA ASN A 64 51.56 -17.13 -22.43
C ASN A 64 50.53 -18.20 -22.01
N ASP A 65 50.94 -19.46 -21.78
CA ASP A 65 50.04 -20.54 -21.37
C ASP A 65 49.48 -20.30 -19.95
N GLU A 66 50.30 -19.76 -19.04
CA GLU A 66 49.89 -19.34 -17.69
C GLU A 66 48.96 -18.13 -17.73
N GLU A 67 49.27 -17.12 -18.56
CA GLU A 67 48.42 -15.94 -18.78
C GLU A 67 47.04 -16.33 -19.33
N VAL A 68 46.98 -17.21 -20.32
CA VAL A 68 45.72 -17.69 -20.92
C VAL A 68 44.88 -18.45 -19.88
N THR A 69 45.51 -19.30 -19.07
CA THR A 69 44.82 -20.06 -18.01
C THR A 69 44.26 -19.11 -16.94
N GLY A 70 45.02 -18.09 -16.54
CA GLY A 70 44.59 -17.06 -15.60
C GLY A 70 43.41 -16.24 -16.14
N ALA A 71 43.49 -15.81 -17.40
CA ALA A 71 42.42 -15.05 -18.06
C ALA A 71 41.11 -15.87 -18.18
N LEU A 72 41.20 -17.16 -18.48
CA LEU A 72 40.02 -18.05 -18.55
C LEU A 72 39.36 -18.24 -17.18
N ASN A 73 40.14 -18.45 -16.12
CA ASN A 73 39.61 -18.57 -14.76
C ASN A 73 38.92 -17.27 -14.32
N TYR A 74 39.55 -16.12 -14.59
CA TYR A 74 38.94 -14.81 -14.33
C TYR A 74 37.63 -14.63 -15.11
N LEU A 75 37.61 -14.95 -16.41
CA LEU A 75 36.41 -14.86 -17.23
C LEU A 75 35.25 -15.68 -16.65
N VAL A 76 35.50 -16.94 -16.27
CA VAL A 76 34.45 -17.81 -15.70
C VAL A 76 33.89 -17.21 -14.41
N ARG A 77 34.77 -16.73 -13.52
CA ARG A 77 34.35 -16.07 -12.27
C ARG A 77 33.52 -14.81 -12.55
N THR A 78 34.00 -13.94 -13.44
CA THR A 78 33.29 -12.70 -13.81
C THR A 78 31.93 -13.00 -14.45
N VAL A 79 31.81 -14.04 -15.29
CA VAL A 79 30.53 -14.45 -15.86
C VAL A 79 29.56 -14.91 -14.76
N SER A 80 30.01 -15.74 -13.82
CA SER A 80 29.16 -16.18 -12.69
C SER A 80 28.75 -15.02 -11.77
N GLU A 81 29.65 -14.05 -11.52
CA GLU A 81 29.33 -12.83 -10.77
C GLU A 81 28.32 -11.96 -11.53
N LEU A 82 28.46 -11.80 -12.85
CA LEU A 82 27.50 -11.08 -13.69
C LEU A 82 26.12 -11.75 -13.70
N GLU A 83 26.07 -13.09 -13.82
CA GLU A 83 24.82 -13.85 -13.74
C GLU A 83 24.14 -13.69 -12.37
N THR A 84 24.90 -13.57 -11.29
CA THR A 84 24.34 -13.34 -9.95
C THR A 84 23.84 -11.90 -9.82
N ASN A 85 24.61 -10.92 -10.31
CA ASN A 85 24.26 -9.51 -10.20
C ASN A 85 23.06 -9.13 -11.09
N ILE A 86 22.92 -9.74 -12.27
CA ILE A 86 21.82 -9.41 -13.20
C ILE A 86 20.44 -9.84 -12.66
N VAL A 87 20.36 -10.83 -11.77
CA VAL A 87 19.11 -11.20 -11.08
C VAL A 87 18.54 -10.02 -10.28
N SER A 88 19.39 -9.12 -9.78
CA SER A 88 18.92 -7.90 -9.10
C SER A 88 18.20 -6.96 -10.06
N VAL A 89 18.66 -6.86 -11.32
CA VAL A 89 18.01 -6.05 -12.36
C VAL A 89 16.69 -6.68 -12.79
N GLU A 90 16.64 -8.01 -12.91
CA GLU A 90 15.42 -8.75 -13.20
C GLU A 90 14.32 -8.46 -12.15
N ARG A 91 14.67 -8.45 -10.86
CA ARG A 91 13.73 -8.09 -9.78
C ARG A 91 13.22 -6.67 -9.87
N ILE A 92 14.07 -5.70 -10.21
CA ILE A 92 13.65 -4.30 -10.42
C ILE A 92 12.67 -4.20 -11.59
N LYS A 93 12.95 -4.94 -12.68
CA LYS A 93 12.08 -4.98 -13.85
C LYS A 93 10.71 -5.59 -13.51
N GLU A 94 10.67 -6.66 -12.72
CA GLU A 94 9.41 -7.27 -12.27
C GLU A 94 8.51 -6.24 -11.59
N TYR A 95 9.04 -5.43 -10.66
CA TYR A 95 8.25 -4.38 -10.00
C TYR A 95 7.76 -3.29 -10.96
N SER A 96 8.56 -2.94 -11.97
CA SER A 96 8.18 -1.92 -12.96
C SER A 96 6.98 -2.33 -13.85
N GLU A 97 6.72 -3.63 -13.96
CA GLU A 97 5.66 -4.20 -14.79
C GLU A 97 4.41 -4.60 -13.97
N THR A 98 4.42 -4.40 -12.64
CA THR A 98 3.28 -4.73 -11.79
C THR A 98 2.07 -3.82 -12.06
N PRO A 99 0.82 -4.32 -11.95
CA PRO A 99 -0.36 -3.49 -12.08
C PRO A 99 -0.35 -2.35 -11.06
N THR A 100 -0.47 -1.11 -11.53
CA THR A 100 -0.51 0.07 -10.68
C THR A 100 -1.94 0.45 -10.30
N GLU A 101 -2.08 1.27 -9.25
CA GLU A 101 -3.36 1.94 -8.94
C GLU A 101 -3.83 2.83 -10.11
N ALA A 102 -5.10 3.24 -10.05
CA ALA A 102 -5.67 4.21 -10.98
C ALA A 102 -4.87 5.53 -10.99
N ALA A 103 -5.02 6.30 -12.07
CA ALA A 103 -4.28 7.55 -12.24
C ALA A 103 -4.54 8.55 -11.09
N TRP A 104 -3.47 9.23 -10.66
CA TRP A 104 -3.55 10.28 -9.64
C TRP A 104 -4.45 11.44 -10.06
N GLU A 105 -4.36 11.85 -11.32
CA GLU A 105 -5.17 12.92 -11.90
C GLU A 105 -5.94 12.40 -13.10
N ASN A 106 -7.19 12.83 -13.24
CA ASN A 106 -7.97 12.60 -14.45
C ASN A 106 -8.26 13.95 -15.12
N PRO A 107 -7.54 14.32 -16.20
CA PRO A 107 -7.70 15.63 -16.84
C PRO A 107 -9.08 15.83 -17.47
N TYR A 108 -9.80 14.75 -17.77
CA TYR A 108 -11.12 14.82 -18.40
C TYR A 108 -12.27 15.01 -17.42
N ASN A 109 -12.04 14.72 -16.14
CA ASN A 109 -13.10 14.74 -15.13
C ASN A 109 -12.56 15.19 -13.77
N ARG A 110 -12.09 16.45 -13.73
CA ARG A 110 -11.73 17.12 -12.48
C ARG A 110 -12.98 17.74 -11.84
N PRO A 111 -13.16 17.58 -10.53
CA PRO A 111 -14.25 18.23 -9.84
C PRO A 111 -13.97 19.74 -9.72
N GLY A 112 -14.99 20.51 -9.35
CA GLY A 112 -14.81 21.95 -9.08
C GLY A 112 -13.80 22.20 -7.94
N LEU A 113 -13.18 23.38 -7.92
CA LEU A 113 -12.18 23.74 -6.91
C LEU A 113 -12.71 23.69 -5.47
N THR A 114 -14.01 23.81 -5.27
CA THR A 114 -14.66 23.78 -3.95
C THR A 114 -15.24 22.42 -3.60
N TRP A 115 -15.26 21.47 -4.55
CA TRP A 115 -15.83 20.15 -4.33
C TRP A 115 -15.08 19.36 -3.24
N PRO A 116 -15.78 18.57 -2.43
CA PRO A 116 -17.24 18.54 -2.28
C PRO A 116 -17.75 19.82 -1.60
N ASP A 117 -18.84 20.38 -2.13
CA ASP A 117 -19.47 21.60 -1.62
C ASP A 117 -20.35 21.29 -0.40
N GLN A 118 -21.12 20.20 -0.49
CA GLN A 118 -22.09 19.78 0.53
C GLN A 118 -21.57 18.59 1.33
N GLY A 119 -20.91 17.63 0.68
CA GLY A 119 -20.43 16.40 1.31
C GLY A 119 -21.52 15.35 1.49
N GLU A 120 -22.55 15.32 0.64
CA GLU A 120 -23.49 14.19 0.61
C GLU A 120 -22.80 12.94 0.04
N ILE A 121 -23.17 11.77 0.53
CA ILE A 121 -22.56 10.49 0.12
C ILE A 121 -23.66 9.49 -0.22
N GLU A 122 -23.56 8.91 -1.40
CA GLU A 122 -24.52 7.91 -1.88
C GLU A 122 -23.81 6.63 -2.31
N PHE A 123 -24.21 5.52 -1.72
CA PHE A 123 -23.85 4.18 -2.18
C PHE A 123 -25.02 3.62 -3.00
N ARG A 124 -24.77 3.22 -4.26
CA ARG A 124 -25.75 2.60 -5.16
C ARG A 124 -25.34 1.17 -5.50
N ASP A 125 -26.00 0.19 -4.90
CA ASP A 125 -25.72 -1.26 -5.08
C ASP A 125 -24.21 -1.58 -5.07
N TYR A 126 -23.47 -0.96 -4.16
CA TYR A 126 -22.01 -1.01 -4.20
C TYR A 126 -21.48 -2.37 -3.78
N GLN A 127 -20.60 -2.93 -4.61
CA GLN A 127 -19.99 -4.24 -4.42
C GLN A 127 -18.49 -4.15 -4.65
N THR A 128 -17.69 -4.77 -3.79
CA THR A 128 -16.23 -4.81 -3.96
C THR A 128 -15.64 -6.10 -3.37
N ARG A 129 -14.39 -6.40 -3.77
CA ARG A 129 -13.58 -7.53 -3.31
C ARG A 129 -12.11 -7.11 -3.28
N TYR A 130 -11.33 -7.66 -2.36
CA TYR A 130 -9.91 -7.32 -2.22
C TYR A 130 -9.03 -7.82 -3.37
N ARG A 131 -9.38 -8.96 -3.98
CA ARG A 131 -8.62 -9.53 -5.09
C ARG A 131 -9.56 -10.17 -6.11
N PRO A 132 -9.19 -10.16 -7.40
CA PRO A 132 -9.88 -10.98 -8.40
C PRO A 132 -9.96 -12.44 -7.95
N GLY A 133 -11.10 -13.08 -8.17
CA GLY A 133 -11.34 -14.48 -7.78
C GLY A 133 -11.75 -14.71 -6.32
N LEU A 134 -11.62 -13.73 -5.42
CA LEU A 134 -12.18 -13.82 -4.06
C LEU A 134 -13.67 -13.48 -4.02
N GLU A 135 -14.33 -13.88 -2.94
CA GLU A 135 -15.69 -13.46 -2.64
C GLU A 135 -15.80 -11.95 -2.44
N LEU A 136 -16.99 -11.41 -2.72
CA LEU A 136 -17.32 -10.02 -2.44
C LEU A 136 -17.32 -9.78 -0.93
N VAL A 137 -16.60 -8.74 -0.50
CA VAL A 137 -16.61 -8.29 0.90
C VAL A 137 -17.79 -7.35 1.18
N LEU A 138 -18.12 -6.47 0.22
CA LEU A 138 -19.36 -5.69 0.23
C LEU A 138 -20.27 -6.23 -0.87
N LYS A 139 -21.54 -6.47 -0.53
CA LYS A 139 -22.50 -7.30 -1.29
C LYS A 139 -23.79 -6.53 -1.59
N GLY A 140 -23.68 -5.35 -2.18
CA GLY A 140 -24.80 -4.53 -2.62
C GLY A 140 -25.19 -3.50 -1.57
N VAL A 141 -24.21 -2.72 -1.11
CA VAL A 141 -24.42 -1.66 -0.12
C VAL A 141 -25.19 -0.52 -0.79
N THR A 142 -26.35 -0.18 -0.23
CA THR A 142 -27.16 0.95 -0.67
C THR A 142 -27.53 1.79 0.55
N CYS A 143 -27.10 3.03 0.57
CA CYS A 143 -27.47 4.01 1.58
C CYS A 143 -27.22 5.42 1.05
N TYR A 144 -27.94 6.39 1.62
CA TYR A 144 -27.83 7.80 1.28
C TYR A 144 -27.64 8.60 2.57
N ILE A 145 -26.55 9.36 2.60
CA ILE A 145 -26.08 10.15 3.74
C ILE A 145 -26.14 11.62 3.32
N ASN A 146 -26.96 12.39 4.02
CA ASN A 146 -27.14 13.81 3.71
C ASN A 146 -25.89 14.61 4.08
N SER A 147 -25.77 15.79 3.49
CA SER A 147 -24.76 16.78 3.89
C SER A 147 -24.86 17.13 5.37
N GLY A 148 -23.72 17.15 6.06
CA GLY A 148 -23.63 17.50 7.48
C GLY A 148 -24.13 16.42 8.44
N GLU A 149 -24.57 15.27 7.90
CA GLU A 149 -25.10 14.17 8.69
C GLU A 149 -23.96 13.38 9.35
N LYS A 150 -24.12 13.06 10.63
CA LYS A 150 -23.23 12.17 11.37
C LYS A 150 -23.82 10.77 11.36
N VAL A 151 -23.08 9.82 10.82
CA VAL A 151 -23.49 8.42 10.67
C VAL A 151 -22.55 7.50 11.44
N GLY A 152 -23.09 6.78 12.42
CA GLY A 152 -22.38 5.75 13.16
C GLY A 152 -22.45 4.42 12.42
N ILE A 153 -21.31 3.78 12.16
CA ILE A 153 -21.22 2.49 11.46
C ILE A 153 -20.90 1.41 12.48
N VAL A 154 -21.82 0.46 12.63
CA VAL A 154 -21.72 -0.65 13.60
C VAL A 154 -21.94 -1.99 12.94
N GLY A 155 -21.60 -3.05 13.66
CA GLY A 155 -21.66 -4.42 13.15
C GLY A 155 -20.57 -5.29 13.75
N ARG A 156 -20.77 -6.61 13.70
CA ARG A 156 -19.79 -7.59 14.20
C ARG A 156 -18.44 -7.47 13.49
N THR A 157 -17.40 -7.99 14.11
CA THR A 157 -16.09 -8.16 13.45
C THR A 157 -16.26 -8.95 12.14
N GLY A 158 -15.67 -8.46 11.06
CA GLY A 158 -15.81 -9.05 9.73
C GLY A 158 -17.12 -8.68 8.99
N ALA A 159 -17.97 -7.80 9.53
CA ALA A 159 -19.20 -7.37 8.84
C ALA A 159 -18.97 -6.47 7.62
N GLY A 160 -17.75 -5.97 7.41
CA GLY A 160 -17.40 -5.10 6.28
C GLY A 160 -17.23 -3.62 6.60
N LYS A 161 -17.24 -3.20 7.88
CA LYS A 161 -17.11 -1.79 8.32
C LYS A 161 -15.87 -1.09 7.75
N SER A 162 -14.67 -1.59 8.07
CA SER A 162 -13.42 -1.01 7.55
C SER A 162 -13.31 -1.14 6.03
N SER A 163 -13.94 -2.16 5.43
CA SER A 163 -13.98 -2.31 3.96
C SER A 163 -14.82 -1.22 3.29
N LEU A 164 -15.83 -0.68 3.98
CA LEU A 164 -16.60 0.49 3.53
C LEU A 164 -15.71 1.74 3.46
N THR A 165 -14.91 1.99 4.50
CA THR A 165 -13.95 3.10 4.52
C THR A 165 -12.90 2.96 3.42
N VAL A 166 -12.29 1.79 3.29
CA VAL A 166 -11.28 1.49 2.26
C VAL A 166 -11.86 1.69 0.85
N ALA A 167 -13.13 1.32 0.63
CA ALA A 167 -13.84 1.56 -0.63
C ALA A 167 -14.10 3.05 -0.88
N LEU A 168 -14.48 3.82 0.13
CA LEU A 168 -14.73 5.26 0.02
C LEU A 168 -13.48 6.04 -0.43
N PHE A 169 -12.30 5.65 0.07
CA PHE A 169 -11.00 6.21 -0.34
C PHE A 169 -10.45 5.64 -1.67
N ARG A 170 -11.21 4.75 -2.34
CA ARG A 170 -10.78 4.00 -3.52
C ARG A 170 -9.40 3.36 -3.34
N LEU A 171 -9.17 2.74 -2.18
CA LEU A 171 -8.02 1.86 -1.97
C LEU A 171 -8.29 0.45 -2.55
N ILE A 172 -9.56 0.10 -2.68
CA ILE A 172 -10.04 -1.03 -3.48
C ILE A 172 -11.09 -0.51 -4.46
N GLU A 173 -11.01 -0.99 -5.71
CA GLU A 173 -11.95 -0.56 -6.74
C GLU A 173 -13.28 -1.31 -6.66
N ALA A 174 -14.31 -0.69 -7.24
CA ALA A 174 -15.64 -1.26 -7.34
C ALA A 174 -15.61 -2.53 -8.22
N ALA A 175 -16.26 -3.60 -7.76
CA ALA A 175 -16.59 -4.74 -8.60
C ALA A 175 -17.92 -4.53 -9.35
N SER A 176 -18.88 -3.85 -8.72
CA SER A 176 -20.16 -3.42 -9.30
C SER A 176 -20.74 -2.28 -8.46
N GLY A 177 -21.73 -1.57 -9.01
CA GLY A 177 -22.34 -0.41 -8.38
C GLY A 177 -21.42 0.82 -8.35
N SER A 178 -21.79 1.83 -7.57
CA SER A 178 -21.05 3.10 -7.53
C SER A 178 -21.18 3.80 -6.18
N ILE A 179 -20.15 4.55 -5.82
CA ILE A 179 -20.18 5.54 -4.75
C ILE A 179 -20.17 6.92 -5.39
N LEU A 180 -21.06 7.80 -4.95
CA LEU A 180 -21.14 9.19 -5.40
C LEU A 180 -20.93 10.12 -4.21
N ILE A 181 -20.24 11.23 -4.45
CA ILE A 181 -20.12 12.33 -3.49
C ILE A 181 -20.54 13.60 -4.22
N ASP A 182 -21.53 14.31 -3.65
CA ASP A 182 -22.22 15.45 -4.30
C ASP A 182 -22.70 15.12 -5.74
N GLY A 183 -23.29 13.93 -5.90
CA GLY A 183 -23.77 13.43 -7.19
C GLY A 183 -22.69 13.03 -8.21
N ILE A 184 -21.40 13.17 -7.89
CA ILE A 184 -20.29 12.79 -8.78
C ILE A 184 -19.79 11.39 -8.45
N PRO A 185 -19.80 10.43 -9.40
CA PRO A 185 -19.21 9.11 -9.19
C PRO A 185 -17.70 9.20 -8.92
N ILE A 186 -17.26 8.75 -7.75
CA ILE A 186 -15.86 8.88 -7.34
C ILE A 186 -14.90 8.06 -8.22
N ALA A 187 -15.42 7.02 -8.90
CA ALA A 187 -14.67 6.20 -9.85
C ALA A 187 -14.14 7.00 -11.05
N ASN A 188 -14.79 8.12 -11.39
CA ASN A 188 -14.41 8.96 -12.52
C ASN A 188 -13.35 10.01 -12.12
N LEU A 189 -13.07 10.19 -10.84
CA LEU A 189 -12.12 11.19 -10.34
C LEU A 189 -10.68 10.65 -10.35
N GLY A 190 -9.70 11.56 -10.40
CA GLY A 190 -8.32 11.22 -10.05
C GLY A 190 -8.21 10.89 -8.55
N LEU A 191 -7.35 9.93 -8.19
CA LEU A 191 -7.19 9.53 -6.78
C LEU A 191 -6.72 10.68 -5.89
N HIS A 192 -5.90 11.60 -6.42
CA HIS A 192 -5.42 12.75 -5.68
C HIS A 192 -6.56 13.76 -5.42
N ASP A 193 -7.39 14.03 -6.43
CA ASP A 193 -8.55 14.93 -6.31
C ASP A 193 -9.55 14.40 -5.28
N LEU A 194 -9.77 13.08 -5.23
CA LEU A 194 -10.63 12.44 -4.23
C LEU A 194 -10.00 12.48 -2.83
N ARG A 195 -8.80 11.92 -2.67
CA ARG A 195 -8.18 11.67 -1.36
C ARG A 195 -7.72 12.94 -0.65
N SER A 196 -7.47 14.03 -1.39
CA SER A 196 -7.19 15.35 -0.79
C SER A 196 -8.43 16.00 -0.16
N ARG A 197 -9.63 15.58 -0.55
CA ARG A 197 -10.91 16.16 -0.10
C ARG A 197 -11.63 15.36 0.96
N LEU A 198 -11.09 14.20 1.33
CA LEU A 198 -11.58 13.34 2.40
C LEU A 198 -10.52 13.29 3.50
N THR A 199 -10.94 13.36 4.75
CA THR A 199 -10.02 13.15 5.87
C THR A 199 -10.42 11.93 6.69
N ILE A 200 -9.41 11.21 7.19
CA ILE A 200 -9.57 10.08 8.07
C ILE A 200 -8.82 10.32 9.39
N LEU A 201 -9.49 10.02 10.50
CA LEU A 201 -8.88 9.88 11.81
C LEU A 201 -8.75 8.37 12.10
N PRO A 202 -7.55 7.78 11.95
CA PRO A 202 -7.35 6.34 12.09
C PRO A 202 -7.38 5.88 13.55
N GLN A 203 -7.54 4.57 13.73
CA GLN A 203 -7.47 3.89 15.03
C GLN A 203 -6.07 4.00 15.64
N ASP A 204 -5.05 3.70 14.82
CA ASP A 204 -3.64 3.78 15.21
C ASP A 204 -3.02 5.05 14.61
N PRO A 205 -2.69 6.07 15.44
CA PRO A 205 -2.13 7.31 14.94
C PRO A 205 -0.67 7.12 14.52
N VAL A 206 -0.40 7.27 13.22
CA VAL A 206 0.95 7.17 12.65
C VAL A 206 1.61 8.55 12.60
N ILE A 207 2.74 8.70 13.29
CA ILE A 207 3.58 9.91 13.26
C ILE A 207 4.88 9.59 12.53
N PHE A 208 5.22 10.43 11.54
CA PHE A 208 6.45 10.29 10.77
C PHE A 208 7.63 10.93 11.51
N SER A 209 8.82 10.38 11.29
CA SER A 209 10.06 11.01 11.76
C SER A 209 10.25 12.37 11.08
N GLY A 210 10.57 13.41 11.86
CA GLY A 210 10.68 14.80 11.42
C GLY A 210 9.94 15.75 12.35
N THR A 211 9.76 17.01 11.96
CA THR A 211 9.17 18.02 12.85
C THR A 211 7.67 17.82 13.09
N LEU A 212 7.16 18.34 14.21
CA LEU A 212 5.71 18.44 14.45
C LEU A 212 5.01 19.20 13.32
N ARG A 213 5.62 20.29 12.83
CA ARG A 213 5.11 21.05 11.68
C ARG A 213 4.97 20.18 10.44
N MET A 214 6.01 19.42 10.06
CA MET A 214 5.96 18.51 8.91
C MET A 214 4.85 17.47 9.06
N ASN A 215 4.64 16.97 10.28
CA ASN A 215 3.58 16.03 10.57
C ASN A 215 2.18 16.65 10.43
N LEU A 216 2.01 17.95 10.70
CA LEU A 216 0.74 18.68 10.57
C LEU A 216 0.48 19.11 9.12
N ASP A 217 1.51 19.60 8.45
CA ASP A 217 1.47 20.14 7.10
C ASP A 217 2.76 19.76 6.33
N PRO A 218 2.78 18.60 5.66
CA PRO A 218 3.96 18.13 4.94
C PRO A 218 4.26 18.94 3.67
N PHE A 219 3.28 19.69 3.15
CA PHE A 219 3.39 20.42 1.89
C PHE A 219 3.60 21.94 2.08
N ASN A 220 3.60 22.42 3.33
CA ASN A 220 3.67 23.84 3.68
C ASN A 220 2.56 24.66 2.99
N GLU A 221 1.35 24.11 2.96
CA GLU A 221 0.16 24.75 2.41
C GLU A 221 -0.49 25.74 3.40
N PHE A 222 -0.19 25.62 4.70
CA PHE A 222 -0.84 26.36 5.78
C PHE A 222 0.13 27.25 6.56
N THR A 223 -0.40 28.38 7.02
CA THR A 223 0.33 29.35 7.86
C THR A 223 0.53 28.83 9.29
N ASP A 224 1.54 29.33 9.99
CA ASP A 224 1.77 29.00 11.40
C ASP A 224 0.55 29.32 12.25
N GLU A 225 -0.14 30.42 11.97
CA GLU A 225 -1.36 30.83 12.66
C GLU A 225 -2.48 29.80 12.53
N GLU A 226 -2.67 29.23 11.34
CA GLU A 226 -3.66 28.18 11.10
C GLU A 226 -3.30 26.89 11.84
N ILE A 227 -2.01 26.52 11.83
CA ILE A 227 -1.52 25.37 12.58
C ILE A 227 -1.72 25.56 14.09
N TRP A 228 -1.41 26.75 14.62
CA TRP A 228 -1.61 27.05 16.04
C TRP A 228 -3.09 27.03 16.44
N ARG A 229 -4.00 27.51 15.58
CA ARG A 229 -5.45 27.39 15.80
C ARG A 229 -5.89 25.92 15.84
N ALA A 230 -5.39 25.10 14.92
CA ALA A 230 -5.70 23.67 14.92
C ALA A 230 -5.18 22.97 16.18
N LEU A 231 -3.96 23.29 16.63
CA LEU A 231 -3.38 22.79 17.88
C LEU A 231 -4.17 23.25 19.13
N GLU A 232 -4.72 24.47 19.10
CA GLU A 232 -5.59 24.99 20.16
C GLU A 232 -6.91 24.22 20.23
N HIS A 233 -7.57 24.04 19.09
CA HIS A 233 -8.82 23.27 19.01
C HIS A 233 -8.61 21.78 19.31
N ALA A 234 -7.43 21.23 19.04
CA ALA A 234 -7.05 19.87 19.42
C ALA A 234 -6.55 19.74 20.87
N HIS A 235 -6.60 20.80 21.68
CA HIS A 235 -6.13 20.79 23.08
C HIS A 235 -4.65 20.40 23.25
N LEU A 236 -3.81 20.63 22.22
CA LEU A 236 -2.40 20.26 22.21
C LEU A 236 -1.46 21.49 22.30
N LYS A 237 -2.00 22.71 22.21
CA LYS A 237 -1.23 23.97 22.21
C LYS A 237 -0.28 24.10 23.39
N ASP A 238 -0.76 23.94 24.63
CA ASP A 238 0.08 24.12 25.83
C ASP A 238 1.21 23.10 25.91
N PHE A 239 0.92 21.86 25.50
CA PHE A 239 1.94 20.81 25.38
C PHE A 239 3.00 21.21 24.35
N VAL A 240 2.62 21.65 23.16
CA VAL A 240 3.55 22.04 22.09
C VAL A 240 4.36 23.27 22.48
N VAL A 241 3.78 24.25 23.16
CA VAL A 241 4.52 25.42 23.68
C VAL A 241 5.60 25.01 24.69
N GLY A 242 5.34 23.97 25.49
CA GLY A 242 6.31 23.44 26.45
C GLY A 242 7.46 22.63 25.82
N LEU A 243 7.38 22.26 24.55
CA LEU A 243 8.40 21.48 23.87
C LEU A 243 9.57 22.35 23.38
N PRO A 244 10.81 21.82 23.38
CA PRO A 244 11.93 22.51 22.78
C PRO A 244 11.70 22.67 21.27
N GLY A 245 11.83 23.90 20.77
CA GLY A 245 11.56 24.20 19.36
C GLY A 245 10.07 24.30 19.01
N THR A 246 9.15 24.09 19.96
CA THR A 246 7.70 24.20 19.77
C THR A 246 7.18 23.37 18.58
N ILE A 247 6.64 24.00 17.53
CA ILE A 247 6.21 23.31 16.29
C ILE A 247 7.36 22.69 15.50
N ASN A 248 8.60 23.09 15.76
CA ASN A 248 9.80 22.50 15.16
C ASN A 248 10.39 21.38 16.02
N TYR A 249 9.67 20.91 17.05
CA TYR A 249 10.06 19.75 17.84
C TYR A 249 10.18 18.51 16.94
N GLU A 250 11.27 17.77 17.08
CA GLU A 250 11.55 16.55 16.32
C GLU A 250 10.77 15.36 16.90
N CYS A 251 9.86 14.81 16.10
CA CYS A 251 9.17 13.56 16.39
C CYS A 251 10.08 12.37 16.10
N GLY A 252 10.19 11.45 17.05
CA GLY A 252 10.89 10.18 16.85
C GLY A 252 10.15 9.26 15.89
N GLU A 253 10.81 8.18 15.46
CA GLU A 253 10.20 7.17 14.59
C GLU A 253 8.89 6.63 15.21
N GLY A 254 7.78 6.74 14.47
CA GLY A 254 6.46 6.33 14.96
C GLY A 254 5.89 7.20 16.10
N GLY A 255 6.51 8.35 16.40
CA GLY A 255 6.10 9.20 17.53
C GLY A 255 6.35 8.56 18.89
N GLN A 256 7.42 7.79 19.03
CA GLN A 256 7.81 7.11 20.29
C GLN A 256 8.04 8.07 21.47
N ASN A 257 8.34 9.34 21.19
CA ASN A 257 8.52 10.40 22.18
C ASN A 257 7.20 11.07 22.62
N LEU A 258 6.06 10.65 22.07
CA LEU A 258 4.73 11.14 22.42
C LEU A 258 3.92 10.04 23.11
N SER A 259 3.00 10.42 24.00
CA SER A 259 2.03 9.47 24.54
C SER A 259 1.01 9.04 23.47
N VAL A 260 0.30 7.94 23.71
CA VAL A 260 -0.77 7.48 22.80
C VAL A 260 -1.82 8.58 22.60
N GLY A 261 -2.29 9.21 23.68
CA GLY A 261 -3.25 10.32 23.62
C GLY A 261 -2.71 11.53 22.86
N GLN A 262 -1.44 11.90 23.06
CA GLN A 262 -0.81 13.00 22.32
C GLN A 262 -0.71 12.73 20.82
N ARG A 263 -0.38 11.49 20.43
CA ARG A 263 -0.40 11.08 19.01
C ARG A 263 -1.81 11.19 18.43
N GLN A 264 -2.83 10.82 19.19
CA GLN A 264 -4.22 10.93 18.75
C GLN A 264 -4.66 12.38 18.58
N LEU A 265 -4.34 13.25 19.55
CA LEU A 265 -4.62 14.68 19.45
C LEU A 265 -3.84 15.35 18.32
N LEU A 266 -2.61 14.89 18.03
CA LEU A 266 -1.85 15.37 16.87
C LEU A 266 -2.52 14.95 15.55
N CYS A 267 -3.05 13.73 15.45
CA CYS A 267 -3.86 13.31 14.31
C CYS A 267 -5.18 14.09 14.18
N LEU A 268 -5.81 14.44 15.31
CA LEU A 268 -6.98 15.32 15.32
C LEU A 268 -6.61 16.72 14.82
N ALA A 269 -5.48 17.27 15.26
CA ALA A 269 -4.97 18.55 14.77
C ALA A 269 -4.72 18.53 13.24
N ARG A 270 -4.13 17.45 12.69
CA ARG A 270 -4.00 17.27 11.22
C ARG A 270 -5.35 17.35 10.51
N THR A 271 -6.37 16.73 11.09
CA THR A 271 -7.73 16.74 10.56
C THR A 271 -8.31 18.15 10.56
N LEU A 272 -8.09 18.89 11.64
CA LEU A 272 -8.57 20.27 11.80
C LEU A 272 -7.89 21.24 10.84
N VAL A 273 -6.59 21.07 10.57
CA VAL A 273 -5.85 21.89 9.58
C VAL A 273 -6.47 21.72 8.18
N ARG A 274 -6.79 20.48 7.78
CA ARG A 274 -7.32 20.20 6.43
C ARG A 274 -8.77 20.64 6.22
N HIS A 275 -9.58 20.66 7.27
CA HIS A 275 -10.98 21.12 7.25
C HIS A 275 -11.81 20.60 6.04
N THR A 276 -11.81 19.28 5.81
CA THR A 276 -12.58 18.66 4.73
C THR A 276 -14.07 18.51 5.06
N ARG A 277 -14.96 18.51 4.07
CA ARG A 277 -16.41 18.31 4.27
C ARG A 277 -16.81 16.90 4.67
N VAL A 278 -16.00 15.90 4.34
CA VAL A 278 -16.25 14.50 4.68
C VAL A 278 -15.13 14.02 5.60
N LEU A 279 -15.52 13.55 6.77
CA LEU A 279 -14.64 13.03 7.80
C LEU A 279 -14.97 11.57 8.09
N VAL A 280 -13.96 10.71 8.11
CA VAL A 280 -14.09 9.32 8.55
C VAL A 280 -13.35 9.13 9.86
N LEU A 281 -14.02 8.55 10.86
CA LEU A 281 -13.44 8.21 12.15
C LEU A 281 -13.39 6.69 12.25
N ASP A 282 -12.20 6.10 12.33
CA ASP A 282 -12.01 4.66 12.45
C ASP A 282 -11.55 4.32 13.87
N GLU A 283 -12.48 4.01 14.78
CA GLU A 283 -12.16 3.63 16.17
C GLU A 283 -11.16 4.57 16.89
N ALA A 284 -11.21 5.87 16.57
CA ALA A 284 -10.21 6.86 16.96
C ALA A 284 -9.97 7.05 18.48
N THR A 285 -10.76 6.41 19.35
CA THR A 285 -10.66 6.55 20.81
C THR A 285 -10.54 5.22 21.55
N ALA A 286 -10.25 4.12 20.85
CA ALA A 286 -10.16 2.79 21.46
C ALA A 286 -8.98 2.63 22.45
N ALA A 287 -7.88 3.35 22.24
CA ALA A 287 -6.63 3.20 22.99
C ALA A 287 -6.27 4.41 23.88
N VAL A 288 -7.19 5.37 24.04
CA VAL A 288 -6.99 6.58 24.84
C VAL A 288 -7.76 6.51 26.17
N ASP A 289 -7.30 7.27 27.15
CA ASP A 289 -7.99 7.46 28.41
C ASP A 289 -9.31 8.24 28.23
N LEU A 290 -10.20 8.15 29.23
CA LEU A 290 -11.54 8.73 29.16
C LEU A 290 -11.54 10.26 29.02
N GLU A 291 -10.57 10.95 29.63
CA GLU A 291 -10.48 12.42 29.55
C GLU A 291 -10.10 12.84 28.12
N THR A 292 -9.09 12.19 27.54
CA THR A 292 -8.70 12.43 26.14
C THR A 292 -9.82 12.07 25.15
N ASP A 293 -10.55 10.96 25.37
CA ASP A 293 -11.71 10.57 24.56
C ASP A 293 -12.80 11.67 24.57
N GLU A 294 -13.15 12.18 25.75
CA GLU A 294 -14.15 13.25 25.88
C GLU A 294 -13.73 14.52 25.14
N LEU A 295 -12.45 14.91 25.23
CA LEU A 295 -11.89 16.04 24.49
C LEU A 295 -11.99 15.83 22.97
N ILE A 296 -11.63 14.65 22.48
CA ILE A 296 -11.72 14.31 21.05
C ILE A 296 -13.18 14.38 20.58
N GLN A 297 -14.11 13.74 21.29
CA GLN A 297 -15.53 13.74 20.93
C GLN A 297 -16.12 15.15 20.95
N ARG A 298 -15.79 15.96 21.96
CA ARG A 298 -16.23 17.36 22.04
C ARG A 298 -15.69 18.21 20.89
N THR A 299 -14.42 18.02 20.54
CA THR A 299 -13.81 18.71 19.41
C THR A 299 -14.47 18.31 18.10
N ILE A 300 -14.74 17.01 17.90
CA ILE A 300 -15.43 16.50 16.72
C ILE A 300 -16.83 17.15 16.60
N ARG A 301 -17.60 17.15 17.68
CA ARG A 301 -18.95 17.75 17.69
C ARG A 301 -18.96 19.24 17.37
N THR A 302 -17.97 19.99 17.85
CA THR A 302 -17.92 21.45 17.70
C THR A 302 -17.32 21.88 16.37
N GLN A 303 -16.14 21.35 16.02
CA GLN A 303 -15.37 21.77 14.85
C GLN A 303 -15.89 21.18 13.54
N PHE A 304 -16.54 20.01 13.59
CA PHE A 304 -17.07 19.32 12.40
C PHE A 304 -18.60 19.33 12.35
N SER A 305 -19.24 20.32 12.99
CA SER A 305 -20.70 20.45 13.03
C SER A 305 -21.34 20.59 11.64
N GLY A 306 -20.66 21.22 10.69
CA GLY A 306 -21.10 21.38 9.29
C GLY A 306 -20.46 20.40 8.31
N CYS A 307 -19.87 19.31 8.80
CA CYS A 307 -19.23 18.27 7.97
C CYS A 307 -20.02 16.96 8.09
N THR A 308 -20.01 16.18 7.01
CA THR A 308 -20.52 14.81 7.02
C THR A 308 -19.51 13.91 7.72
N VAL A 309 -19.94 13.20 8.76
CA VAL A 309 -19.04 12.38 9.59
C VAL A 309 -19.46 10.92 9.53
N LEU A 310 -18.54 10.04 9.14
CA LEU A 310 -18.73 8.59 9.17
C LEU A 310 -17.88 8.01 10.30
N ALA A 311 -18.49 7.50 11.36
CA ALA A 311 -17.75 6.97 12.50
C ALA A 311 -17.93 5.46 12.64
N ILE A 312 -16.88 4.68 12.42
CA ILE A 312 -16.84 3.27 12.81
C ILE A 312 -16.70 3.24 14.32
N ALA A 313 -17.75 2.78 15.00
CA ALA A 313 -17.83 2.78 16.45
C ALA A 313 -17.84 1.36 17.00
N HIS A 314 -16.97 1.15 17.99
CA HIS A 314 -16.95 -0.06 18.83
C HIS A 314 -17.57 0.21 20.21
N ARG A 315 -17.72 1.48 20.59
CA ARG A 315 -18.44 1.93 21.78
C ARG A 315 -19.75 2.56 21.34
N LEU A 316 -20.87 1.87 21.56
CA LEU A 316 -22.18 2.35 21.10
C LEU A 316 -22.56 3.71 21.72
N ASN A 317 -22.10 4.02 22.93
CA ASN A 317 -22.39 5.28 23.61
C ASN A 317 -21.93 6.51 22.82
N THR A 318 -20.88 6.38 22.00
CA THR A 318 -20.31 7.52 21.24
C THR A 318 -21.08 7.84 19.97
N ILE A 319 -22.06 7.01 19.59
CA ILE A 319 -22.86 7.17 18.38
C ILE A 319 -24.36 7.31 18.66
N LEU A 320 -24.77 7.27 19.93
CA LEU A 320 -26.19 7.42 20.29
C LEU A 320 -26.72 8.83 19.99
N ASP A 321 -25.85 9.82 19.93
CA ASP A 321 -26.16 11.21 19.59
C ASP A 321 -25.97 11.53 18.10
N TYR A 322 -25.76 10.51 17.26
CA TYR A 322 -25.60 10.68 15.83
C TYR A 322 -26.96 10.70 15.12
N ASP A 323 -27.00 11.31 13.95
CA ASP A 323 -28.23 11.47 13.18
C ASP A 323 -28.76 10.12 12.67
N LYS A 324 -27.85 9.23 12.24
CA LYS A 324 -28.18 7.88 11.79
C LYS A 324 -27.15 6.83 12.22
N ILE A 325 -27.60 5.60 12.29
CA ILE A 325 -26.78 4.40 12.46
C ILE A 325 -26.89 3.52 11.22
N LEU A 326 -25.74 3.11 10.68
CA LEU A 326 -25.60 2.10 9.64
C LEU A 326 -25.14 0.78 10.27
N VAL A 327 -26.06 -0.18 10.35
CA VAL A 327 -25.74 -1.53 10.85
C VAL A 327 -25.32 -2.41 9.67
N MET A 328 -24.07 -2.86 9.70
CA MET A 328 -23.50 -3.78 8.72
C MET A 328 -23.61 -5.22 9.22
N ASP A 329 -24.09 -6.13 8.35
CA ASP A 329 -24.03 -7.58 8.56
C ASP A 329 -23.57 -8.29 7.27
N LYS A 330 -22.53 -9.12 7.39
CA LYS A 330 -21.99 -9.97 6.30
C LYS A 330 -21.81 -9.24 4.96
N GLY A 331 -21.33 -7.99 5.01
CA GLY A 331 -21.08 -7.18 3.82
C GLY A 331 -22.29 -6.45 3.25
N ARG A 332 -23.43 -6.43 3.95
CA ARG A 332 -24.65 -5.73 3.55
C ARG A 332 -25.11 -4.75 4.62
N VAL A 333 -25.89 -3.77 4.20
CA VAL A 333 -26.64 -2.91 5.11
C VAL A 333 -27.82 -3.72 5.64
N ALA A 334 -27.81 -3.98 6.94
CA ALA A 334 -28.90 -4.68 7.61
C ALA A 334 -29.98 -3.70 8.09
N GLU A 335 -29.54 -2.57 8.66
CA GLU A 335 -30.41 -1.51 9.19
C GLU A 335 -29.78 -0.15 8.92
N PHE A 336 -30.62 0.84 8.63
CA PHE A 336 -30.19 2.22 8.45
C PHE A 336 -31.32 3.16 8.87
N GLY A 337 -31.09 3.94 9.93
CA GLY A 337 -32.09 4.82 10.53
C GLY A 337 -31.55 5.57 11.72
N SER A 338 -32.38 6.41 12.35
CA SER A 338 -31.97 7.13 13.56
C SER A 338 -31.81 6.18 14.76
N PRO A 339 -30.96 6.51 15.75
CA PRO A 339 -30.83 5.70 16.97
C PRO A 339 -32.16 5.46 17.67
N GLU A 340 -33.02 6.48 17.76
CA GLU A 340 -34.34 6.39 18.41
C GLU A 340 -35.26 5.40 17.71
N GLU A 341 -35.34 5.47 16.37
CA GLU A 341 -36.14 4.54 15.56
C GLU A 341 -35.64 3.10 15.73
N LEU A 342 -34.32 2.88 15.68
CA LEU A 342 -33.76 1.54 15.78
C LEU A 342 -33.91 0.94 17.19
N LEU A 343 -33.82 1.76 18.25
CA LEU A 343 -34.02 1.32 19.63
C LEU A 343 -35.51 1.07 19.98
N ALA A 344 -36.44 1.78 19.34
CA ALA A 344 -37.87 1.54 19.53
C ALA A 344 -38.30 0.14 19.05
N HIS A 345 -37.58 -0.44 18.09
CA HIS A 345 -37.84 -1.77 17.56
C HIS A 345 -37.01 -2.82 18.33
N THR A 346 -37.62 -3.50 19.30
CA THR A 346 -36.95 -4.54 20.13
C THR A 346 -36.44 -5.75 19.34
N GLY A 347 -36.90 -5.93 18.11
CA GLY A 347 -36.40 -6.96 17.18
C GLY A 347 -35.23 -6.52 16.29
N SER A 348 -34.79 -5.26 16.38
CA SER A 348 -33.67 -4.76 15.58
C SER A 348 -32.34 -5.35 16.05
N ILE A 349 -31.41 -5.49 15.11
CA ILE A 349 -30.03 -5.88 15.38
C ILE A 349 -29.38 -4.82 16.27
N PHE A 350 -29.62 -3.53 16.00
CA PHE A 350 -29.09 -2.45 16.83
C PHE A 350 -29.58 -2.52 18.28
N TYR A 351 -30.87 -2.80 18.52
CA TYR A 351 -31.42 -2.97 19.86
C TYR A 351 -30.71 -4.10 20.61
N SER A 352 -30.47 -5.24 19.94
CA SER A 352 -29.73 -6.35 20.54
C SER A 352 -28.31 -5.96 20.94
N MET A 353 -27.61 -5.19 20.10
CA MET A 353 -26.26 -4.68 20.41
C MET A 353 -26.29 -3.68 21.57
N ALA A 354 -27.27 -2.78 21.61
CA ALA A 354 -27.42 -1.79 22.66
C ALA A 354 -27.75 -2.45 24.02
N LYS A 355 -28.59 -3.48 24.02
CA LYS A 355 -28.89 -4.29 25.19
C LYS A 355 -27.65 -5.03 25.71
N ASP A 356 -26.89 -5.66 24.81
CA ASP A 356 -25.64 -6.37 25.17
C ASP A 356 -24.58 -5.40 25.74
N ALA A 357 -24.60 -4.14 25.30
CA ALA A 357 -23.74 -3.08 25.83
C ALA A 357 -24.27 -2.43 27.12
N GLY A 358 -25.46 -2.82 27.61
CA GLY A 358 -26.06 -2.28 28.83
C GLY A 358 -26.61 -0.86 28.69
N LEU A 359 -27.03 -0.46 27.49
CA LEU A 359 -27.57 0.88 27.22
C LEU A 359 -29.10 0.96 27.29
N VAL A 360 -29.78 -0.19 27.31
CA VAL A 360 -31.25 -0.34 27.36
C VAL A 360 -31.65 -1.51 28.23
#